data_AF-A0A7C2D9D3-F1
#
_entry.id   AF-A0A7C2D9D3-F1
#
_cell.length_a   1.000
_cell.length_b   1.000
_cell.length_c   1.000
_cell.angle_alpha   90.00
_cell.angle_beta   90.00
_cell.angle_gamma   90.00
#
_symmetry.space_group_name_H-M   'P 1'
#
loop_
_entity.id
_entity.type
_entity.pdbx_description
1 polymer ?
#
loop_
_entity_poly.entity_id
_entity_poly.type
_entity_poly.pdbx_seq_one_letter_code
_entity_poly.pdbx_strand_id
1 'polypeptide(L)'
;MTDLPLYAVDRIAAADRAIVVEGEKACEALLCLGLPAVGTVTGAASTPGDEALRPLLGRTVYLWADHDDPGKAHMERIARRLY
;
A
#
# COMPACT_ATOMS: atom_id res chain seq x y z
N MET A 1 8.77 0.40 -12.64
CA MET A 1 8.68 0.99 -11.28
C MET A 1 8.22 2.42 -11.47
N THR A 2 7.42 2.93 -10.55
CA THR A 2 6.93 4.32 -10.60
C THR A 2 6.96 4.90 -9.20
N ASP A 3 7.38 6.17 -9.11
CA ASP A 3 7.44 6.91 -7.84
C ASP A 3 6.18 7.74 -7.60
N LEU A 4 5.07 7.37 -8.27
CA LEU A 4 3.76 7.90 -7.96
C LEU A 4 3.45 7.63 -6.48
N PRO A 5 3.06 8.66 -5.71
CA PRO A 5 2.73 8.49 -4.30
C PRO A 5 1.63 7.45 -4.09
N LEU A 6 1.70 6.71 -2.99
CA LEU A 6 0.59 5.87 -2.57
C LEU A 6 -0.65 6.74 -2.31
N TYR A 7 -1.81 6.22 -2.69
CA TYR A 7 -3.08 6.89 -2.40
C TYR A 7 -3.25 7.03 -0.88
N ALA A 8 -3.72 8.20 -0.44
CA ALA A 8 -3.95 8.57 0.96
C ALA A 8 -2.73 8.46 1.90
N VAL A 9 -1.50 8.55 1.36
CA VAL A 9 -0.26 8.45 2.15
C VAL A 9 -0.13 9.52 3.24
N ASP A 10 -0.71 10.70 3.03
CA ASP A 10 -0.78 11.79 4.01
C ASP A 10 -1.65 11.44 5.22
N ARG A 11 -2.61 10.52 5.05
CA ARG A 11 -3.57 10.14 6.10
C ARG A 11 -3.04 9.12 7.10
N ILE A 12 -1.84 8.56 6.88
CA ILE A 12 -1.20 7.60 7.79
C ILE A 12 -0.06 8.23 8.61
N ALA A 13 0.11 9.56 8.58
CA ALA A 13 1.27 10.23 9.17
C ALA A 13 1.46 9.93 10.67
N ALA A 14 0.37 9.93 11.44
CA ALA A 14 0.39 9.68 12.89
C ALA A 14 0.29 8.20 13.27
N ALA A 15 0.10 7.29 12.31
CA ALA A 15 -0.08 5.87 12.57
C ALA A 15 1.26 5.14 12.60
N ASP A 16 1.42 4.24 13.58
CA ASP A 16 2.53 3.29 13.71
C ASP A 16 2.38 2.06 12.79
N ARG A 17 1.22 1.94 12.15
CA ARG A 17 0.87 0.86 11.23
C ARG A 17 0.19 1.38 9.97
N ALA A 18 0.29 0.62 8.88
CA ALA A 18 -0.39 0.92 7.63
C ALA A 18 -0.85 -0.36 6.93
N ILE A 19 -2.06 -0.35 6.38
CA ILE A 19 -2.58 -1.40 5.51
C ILE A 19 -2.38 -0.96 4.05
N VAL A 20 -1.68 -1.76 3.26
CA VAL A 20 -1.47 -1.51 1.83
C VAL A 20 -2.46 -2.37 1.04
N VAL A 21 -3.26 -1.72 0.20
CA VAL A 21 -4.24 -2.36 -0.70
C VAL A 21 -3.99 -1.94 -2.14
N GLU A 22 -4.57 -2.65 -3.10
CA GLU A 22 -4.29 -2.40 -4.53
C GLU A 22 -5.02 -1.19 -5.12
N GLY A 23 -6.14 -0.78 -4.53
CA GLY A 23 -7.03 0.22 -5.12
C GLY A 23 -7.55 1.26 -4.14
N GLU A 24 -7.88 2.44 -4.69
CA GLU A 24 -8.40 3.58 -3.94
C GLU A 24 -9.72 3.25 -3.22
N LYS A 25 -10.61 2.46 -3.85
CA LYS A 25 -11.91 2.09 -3.27
C LYS A 25 -11.76 1.25 -2.00
N ALA A 26 -10.86 0.27 -2.02
CA ALA A 26 -10.58 -0.54 -0.84
C ALA A 26 -9.90 0.29 0.26
N CYS A 27 -9.00 1.20 -0.14
CA CYS A 27 -8.32 2.12 0.78
C CYS A 27 -9.34 3.02 1.49
N GLU A 28 -10.22 3.69 0.74
CA GLU A 28 -11.28 4.54 1.30
C GLU A 28 -12.23 3.77 2.21
N ALA A 29 -12.59 2.53 1.87
CA ALA A 29 -13.41 1.68 2.74
C ALA A 29 -12.74 1.43 4.10
N LEU A 30 -11.43 1.16 4.13
CA LEU A 30 -10.66 0.98 5.37
C LEU A 30 -10.53 2.29 6.15
N LEU A 31 -10.27 3.40 5.46
CA LEU A 31 -10.19 4.73 6.08
C LEU A 31 -11.52 5.13 6.73
N CYS A 32 -12.66 4.86 6.09
CA CYS A 32 -14.00 5.06 6.66
C CYS A 32 -14.24 4.22 7.93
N LEU A 33 -13.55 3.09 8.07
CA LEU A 33 -13.57 2.25 9.28
C LEU A 33 -12.54 2.68 10.34
N GLY A 34 -11.81 3.77 10.12
CA GLY A 34 -10.76 4.25 11.02
C GLY A 34 -9.48 3.43 10.98
N LEU A 35 -9.28 2.61 9.93
CA LEU A 35 -8.07 1.82 9.74
C LEU A 35 -7.07 2.60 8.86
N PRO A 36 -5.81 2.77 9.29
CA PRO A 36 -4.81 3.50 8.52
C PRO A 36 -4.42 2.68 7.28
N ALA A 37 -4.85 3.13 6.11
CA ALA A 37 -4.65 2.42 4.85
C ALA A 37 -4.12 3.32 3.74
N VAL A 38 -3.42 2.71 2.78
CA VAL A 38 -2.91 3.34 1.56
C VAL A 38 -3.14 2.44 0.35
N GLY A 39 -3.33 3.04 -0.82
CA GLY A 39 -3.61 2.33 -2.07
C GLY A 39 -2.46 2.39 -3.07
N THR A 40 -2.16 1.30 -3.77
CA THR A 40 -1.16 1.28 -4.85
C THR A 40 -1.78 1.82 -6.15
N VAL A 41 -1.54 3.08 -6.50
CA VAL A 41 -2.14 3.76 -7.69
C VAL A 41 -1.67 3.22 -9.05
N THR A 42 -0.94 2.11 -9.08
CA THR A 42 -0.10 1.69 -10.20
C THR A 42 -0.63 0.44 -10.93
N GLY A 43 -1.75 -0.13 -10.45
CA GLY A 43 -2.30 -1.40 -10.93
C GLY A 43 -1.41 -2.61 -10.61
N ALA A 44 -2.02 -3.80 -10.51
CA ALA A 44 -1.35 -5.03 -10.07
C ALA A 44 -0.09 -5.40 -10.88
N ALA A 45 0.00 -5.01 -12.16
CA ALA A 45 1.11 -5.35 -13.05
C ALA A 45 2.41 -4.57 -12.79
N SER A 46 2.31 -3.41 -12.12
CA SER A 46 3.48 -2.62 -11.78
C SER A 46 3.75 -2.69 -10.28
N THR A 47 4.76 -1.97 -9.79
CA THR A 47 5.10 -1.99 -8.36
C THR A 47 5.61 -0.61 -8.00
N PRO A 48 5.12 -0.03 -6.90
CA PRO A 48 5.63 1.24 -6.38
C PRO A 48 7.15 1.20 -6.25
N GLY A 49 7.78 2.31 -6.63
CA GLY A 49 9.21 2.55 -6.43
C GLY A 49 9.52 2.87 -4.96
N ASP A 50 10.80 2.93 -4.64
CA ASP A 50 11.26 3.05 -3.26
C ASP A 50 10.86 4.39 -2.64
N GLU A 51 10.83 5.47 -3.42
CA GLU A 51 10.36 6.78 -2.94
C GLU A 51 8.88 6.76 -2.56
N ALA A 52 8.05 6.04 -3.32
CA ALA A 52 6.63 5.85 -3.00
C ALA A 52 6.44 4.99 -1.74
N LEU A 53 7.32 4.03 -1.49
CA LEU A 53 7.28 3.14 -0.32
C LEU A 53 7.93 3.74 0.93
N ARG A 54 8.78 4.75 0.79
CA ARG A 54 9.51 5.40 1.88
C ARG A 54 8.63 5.79 3.09
N PRO A 55 7.40 6.29 2.91
CA PRO A 55 6.51 6.61 4.03
C PRO A 55 6.07 5.40 4.86
N LEU A 56 6.26 4.16 4.38
CA LEU A 56 5.93 2.95 5.12
C LEU A 56 7.06 2.47 6.04
N LEU A 57 8.27 2.98 5.86
CA LEU A 57 9.41 2.59 6.67
C LEU A 57 9.21 2.97 8.14
N GLY A 58 9.64 2.08 9.03
CA GLY A 58 9.48 2.24 10.49
C GLY A 58 8.06 1.97 11.02
N ARG A 59 7.12 1.56 10.16
CA ARG A 59 5.76 1.18 10.54
C ARG A 59 5.56 -0.34 10.47
N THR A 60 4.55 -0.83 11.18
CA THR A 60 4.04 -2.19 10.94
C THR A 60 3.19 -2.18 9.67
N VAL A 61 3.64 -2.87 8.63
CA VAL A 61 2.96 -2.89 7.32
C VAL A 61 2.16 -4.18 7.16
N TYR A 62 0.86 -4.03 6.91
CA TYR A 62 -0.05 -5.12 6.55
C TYR A 62 -0.31 -5.07 5.05
N LEU A 63 0.08 -6.12 4.32
CA LEU A 63 -0.16 -6.22 2.89
C LEU A 63 -1.46 -6.98 2.64
N TRP A 64 -2.44 -6.33 2.04
CA TRP A 64 -3.77 -6.90 1.78
C TRP A 64 -4.05 -6.91 0.28
N ALA A 65 -3.74 -8.05 -0.34
CA ALA A 65 -3.97 -8.31 -1.75
C ALA A 65 -5.46 -8.44 -2.08
N ASP A 66 -5.82 -8.08 -3.32
CA ASP A 66 -7.06 -8.56 -3.92
C ASP A 66 -7.03 -10.11 -3.98
N HIS A 67 -8.22 -10.72 -4.01
CA HIS A 67 -8.34 -12.18 -3.94
C HIS A 67 -8.11 -12.85 -5.30
N ASP A 68 -6.95 -12.59 -5.89
CA ASP A 68 -6.47 -13.20 -7.12
C ASP A 68 -4.95 -13.41 -7.09
N ASP A 69 -4.42 -14.12 -8.09
CA ASP A 69 -2.99 -14.40 -8.16
C ASP A 69 -2.14 -13.16 -8.51
N PRO A 70 -2.55 -12.26 -9.42
CA PRO A 70 -1.85 -11.00 -9.66
C PRO A 70 -1.66 -10.16 -8.40
N GLY A 71 -2.69 -10.06 -7.56
CA GLY A 71 -2.67 -9.27 -6.34
C GLY A 71 -1.75 -9.83 -5.26
N LYS A 72 -1.77 -11.15 -5.07
CA LYS A 72 -0.78 -11.82 -4.20
C LYS A 72 0.65 -11.55 -4.66
N ALA A 73 0.91 -11.74 -5.96
CA ALA A 73 2.23 -11.47 -6.53
C ALA A 73 2.62 -9.99 -6.40
N HIS A 74 1.65 -9.06 -6.45
CA HIS A 74 1.88 -7.63 -6.24
C HIS A 74 2.35 -7.34 -4.81
N MET A 75 1.66 -7.87 -3.81
CA MET A 75 2.04 -7.71 -2.40
C MET A 75 3.39 -8.36 -2.10
N GLU A 76 3.70 -9.52 -2.66
CA GLU A 76 5.03 -10.15 -2.51
C GLU A 76 6.16 -9.29 -3.09
N ARG A 77 5.92 -8.53 -4.17
CA ARG A 77 6.92 -7.60 -4.72
C ARG A 77 7.13 -6.38 -3.81
N ILE A 78 6.06 -5.88 -3.16
CA ILE A 78 6.16 -4.80 -2.17
C ILE A 78 6.91 -5.29 -0.92
N ALA A 79 6.59 -6.48 -0.41
CA ALA A 79 7.25 -7.07 0.75
C ALA A 79 8.77 -7.12 0.56
N ARG A 80 9.23 -7.63 -0.59
CA ARG A 80 10.66 -7.73 -0.95
C ARG A 80 11.38 -6.39 -1.12
N ARG A 81 10.65 -5.28 -1.23
CA ARG A 81 11.25 -3.95 -1.27
C ARG A 81 11.34 -3.30 0.10
N LEU A 82 10.44 -3.66 1.00
CA LEU A 82 10.42 -3.14 2.37
C LEU A 82 11.40 -3.88 3.29
N TYR A 83 11.69 -5.15 2.99
CA TYR A 83 12.53 -6.06 3.78
C TYR A 83 13.39 -6.95 2.88
#